data_AF-A0A8T0YG98-F1
#
_entry.id   AF-A0A8T0YG98-F1
#
_cell.length_a   1.000
_cell.length_b   1.000
_cell.length_c   1.000
_cell.angle_alpha   90.00
_cell.angle_beta   90.00
_cell.angle_gamma   90.00
#
_symmetry.space_group_name_H-M   'P 1'
#
loop_
_entity.id
_entity.type
_entity.pdbx_description
1 polymer ?
#
loop_
_entity_poly.entity_id
_entity_poly.type
_entity_poly.pdbx_seq_one_letter_code
_entity_poly.pdbx_strand_id
1 'polypeptide(L)'
;MADKQKPHEDVLTRLVRGLETKKTLCHVKDYPGVELKELNLRVKKLGPLVNPVFGEQPAFFIDEGRFIPYRIVVRLSTESTWTYRGEPFVPTFVVEIEKLSGRGSQRRALDRKMRNEYFQHGVQLGWLIDPRPDFQRMYEYYLDDNGDVQCSDNTAWRDLDGGDVLPGFTLVSTDLEMVLNQDSGSSSEEEIDLVCPIPRCRKRFKSLAETRSYLTPLQNSILAI
;
A
#
# COMPACT_ATOMS: atom_id res chain seq x y z
N MET A 1 -42.39 -2.56 12.05
CA MET A 1 -41.13 -3.21 11.60
C MET A 1 -40.00 -2.36 12.12
N ALA A 2 -39.30 -2.83 13.15
CA ALA A 2 -38.46 -1.99 14.01
C ALA A 2 -36.99 -1.92 13.51
N ASP A 3 -36.55 -0.68 13.29
CA ASP A 3 -35.25 -0.04 13.57
C ASP A 3 -34.01 -0.90 13.92
N LYS A 4 -33.63 -1.85 13.05
CA LYS A 4 -32.35 -2.58 13.19
C LYS A 4 -31.13 -1.81 12.64
N GLN A 5 -31.34 -0.77 11.83
CA GLN A 5 -30.25 -0.04 11.15
C GLN A 5 -29.52 0.95 12.07
N LYS A 6 -30.27 1.62 12.96
CA LYS A 6 -29.79 2.72 13.80
C LYS A 6 -28.77 2.33 14.89
N PRO A 7 -28.85 1.17 15.55
CA PRO A 7 -27.83 0.75 16.51
C PRO A 7 -26.49 0.44 15.84
N HIS A 8 -26.52 -0.14 14.64
CA HIS A 8 -25.32 -0.53 13.90
C HIS A 8 -24.54 0.68 13.40
N GLU A 9 -25.24 1.65 12.82
CA GLU A 9 -24.65 2.91 12.33
C GLU A 9 -24.05 3.75 13.47
N ASP A 10 -24.64 3.69 14.66
CA ASP A 10 -24.09 4.32 15.88
C ASP A 10 -22.76 3.68 16.32
N VAL A 11 -22.66 2.34 16.29
CA VAL A 11 -21.42 1.64 16.66
C VAL A 11 -20.30 1.91 15.65
N LEU A 12 -20.58 1.90 14.34
CA LEU A 12 -19.60 2.28 13.31
C LEU A 12 -19.12 3.72 13.51
N THR A 13 -20.03 4.64 13.83
CA THR A 13 -19.68 6.04 14.08
C THR A 13 -18.78 6.19 15.32
N ARG A 14 -19.06 5.42 16.39
CA ARG A 14 -18.21 5.34 17.58
C ARG A 14 -16.84 4.73 17.28
N LEU A 15 -16.76 3.73 16.40
CA LEU A 15 -15.49 3.16 15.96
C LEU A 15 -14.67 4.20 15.21
N VAL A 16 -15.25 4.86 14.21
CA VAL A 16 -14.56 5.90 13.41
C VAL A 16 -14.01 7.00 14.33
N ARG A 17 -14.83 7.52 15.25
CA ARG A 17 -14.36 8.50 16.24
C ARG A 17 -13.20 7.95 17.08
N GLY A 18 -13.27 6.68 17.48
CA GLY A 18 -12.19 6.00 18.20
C GLY A 18 -10.90 5.94 17.38
N LEU A 19 -11.00 5.54 16.11
CA LEU A 19 -9.87 5.45 15.18
C LEU A 19 -9.23 6.81 14.91
N GLU A 20 -9.99 7.91 14.90
CA GLU A 20 -9.47 9.27 14.71
C GLU A 20 -8.86 9.90 15.97
N THR A 21 -9.31 9.49 17.17
CA THR A 21 -9.00 10.23 18.41
C THR A 21 -8.17 9.45 19.43
N LYS A 22 -8.28 8.12 19.48
CA LYS A 22 -7.55 7.32 20.47
C LYS A 22 -6.07 7.27 20.11
N LYS A 23 -5.23 7.34 21.14
CA LYS A 23 -3.76 7.15 21.02
C LYS A 23 -3.35 5.67 20.96
N THR A 24 -4.29 4.76 21.18
CA THR A 24 -4.10 3.30 21.14
C THR A 24 -5.04 2.67 20.13
N LEU A 25 -4.67 1.48 19.66
CA LEU A 25 -5.46 0.72 18.68
C LEU A 25 -6.83 0.32 19.26
N CYS A 26 -7.87 0.35 18.43
CA CYS A 26 -9.22 -0.03 18.80
C CYS A 26 -9.37 -1.56 18.79
N HIS A 27 -9.93 -2.13 19.86
CA HIS A 27 -10.19 -3.56 19.95
C HIS A 27 -11.55 -3.90 19.30
N VAL A 28 -11.61 -4.95 18.49
CA VAL A 28 -12.83 -5.33 17.73
C VAL A 28 -14.00 -5.61 18.68
N LYS A 29 -13.74 -6.25 19.83
CA LYS A 29 -14.77 -6.56 20.85
C LYS A 29 -15.49 -5.33 21.41
N ASP A 30 -14.89 -4.14 21.35
CA ASP A 30 -15.50 -2.90 21.86
C ASP A 30 -16.56 -2.32 20.90
N TYR A 31 -16.59 -2.82 19.66
CA TYR A 31 -17.42 -2.33 18.56
C TYR A 31 -18.18 -3.49 17.89
N PRO A 32 -19.08 -4.17 18.63
CA PRO A 32 -19.76 -5.35 18.14
C PRO A 32 -20.64 -5.03 16.93
N GLY A 33 -20.61 -5.93 15.95
CA GLY A 33 -21.43 -5.82 14.73
C GLY A 33 -20.78 -5.06 13.59
N VAL A 34 -19.71 -4.28 13.82
CA VAL A 34 -19.02 -3.59 12.73
C VAL A 34 -18.12 -4.56 11.97
N GLU A 35 -18.38 -4.73 10.68
CA GLU A 35 -17.55 -5.54 9.81
C GLU A 35 -16.37 -4.74 9.26
N LEU A 36 -15.19 -5.37 9.16
CA LEU A 36 -13.99 -4.74 8.57
C LEU A 36 -14.24 -4.22 7.15
N LYS A 37 -15.02 -4.98 6.36
CA LYS A 37 -15.38 -4.62 4.98
C LYS A 37 -16.18 -3.31 4.93
N GLU A 38 -17.09 -3.11 5.87
CA GLU A 38 -17.90 -1.90 5.96
C GLU A 38 -17.03 -0.68 6.32
N LEU A 39 -16.16 -0.82 7.31
CA LEU A 39 -15.20 0.23 7.69
C LEU A 39 -14.33 0.64 6.49
N ASN A 40 -13.72 -0.33 5.80
CA ASN A 40 -12.88 -0.04 4.64
C ASN A 40 -13.66 0.54 3.46
N LEU A 41 -14.92 0.14 3.24
CA LEU A 41 -15.77 0.74 2.23
C LEU A 41 -16.07 2.22 2.54
N ARG A 42 -16.29 2.54 3.82
CA ARG A 42 -16.48 3.93 4.28
C ARG A 42 -15.23 4.77 4.03
N VAL A 43 -14.06 4.28 4.43
CA VAL A 43 -12.78 4.99 4.23
C VAL A 43 -12.51 5.19 2.73
N LYS A 44 -12.75 4.17 1.90
CA LYS A 44 -12.63 4.29 0.43
C LYS A 44 -13.58 5.34 -0.17
N LYS A 45 -14.78 5.48 0.39
CA LYS A 45 -15.81 6.42 -0.10
C LYS A 45 -15.59 7.86 0.40
N LEU A 46 -15.15 8.03 1.63
CA LEU A 46 -15.08 9.33 2.31
C LEU A 46 -13.66 9.90 2.39
N GLY A 47 -12.64 9.09 2.12
CA GLY A 47 -11.24 9.45 2.29
C GLY A 47 -10.61 8.82 3.54
N PRO A 48 -9.27 8.88 3.65
CA PRO A 48 -8.52 8.34 4.78
C PRO A 48 -8.96 8.98 6.10
N LEU A 49 -9.00 8.19 7.18
CA LEU A 49 -9.15 8.75 8.52
C LEU A 49 -7.82 9.38 8.95
N VAL A 50 -7.87 10.44 9.75
CA VAL A 50 -6.67 11.12 10.25
C VAL A 50 -6.62 10.98 11.77
N ASN A 51 -5.56 10.37 12.28
CA ASN A 51 -5.30 10.24 13.70
C ASN A 51 -4.00 10.97 14.08
N PRO A 52 -3.94 11.68 15.22
CA PRO A 52 -2.76 12.44 15.61
C PRO A 52 -1.51 11.58 15.90
N VAL A 53 -1.68 10.30 16.24
CA VAL A 53 -0.59 9.34 16.50
C VAL A 53 -0.31 8.46 15.29
N PHE A 54 -1.35 8.01 14.60
CA PHE A 54 -1.20 7.03 13.50
C PHE A 54 -1.11 7.65 12.11
N GLY A 55 -1.35 8.96 11.97
CA GLY A 55 -1.33 9.67 10.69
C GLY A 55 -2.58 9.39 9.85
N GLU A 56 -2.42 9.45 8.52
CA GLU A 56 -3.47 9.07 7.58
C GLU A 56 -3.66 7.55 7.55
N GLN A 57 -4.91 7.11 7.62
CA GLN A 57 -5.33 5.72 7.73
C GLN A 57 -6.29 5.41 6.56
N PRO A 58 -5.75 5.07 5.38
CA PRO A 58 -6.51 4.83 4.14
C PRO A 58 -7.26 3.50 4.09
N ALA A 59 -6.91 2.55 4.96
CA ALA A 59 -7.58 1.28 5.13
C ALA A 59 -7.19 0.67 6.48
N PHE A 60 -7.87 -0.41 6.86
CA PHE A 60 -7.61 -1.16 8.08
C PHE A 60 -7.56 -2.66 7.79
N PHE A 61 -6.84 -3.41 8.60
CA PHE A 61 -6.95 -4.85 8.75
C PHE A 61 -7.15 -5.22 10.22
N ILE A 62 -7.49 -6.47 10.51
CA ILE A 62 -7.60 -6.97 11.87
C ILE A 62 -6.43 -7.89 12.14
N ASP A 63 -5.67 -7.57 13.19
CA ASP A 63 -4.61 -8.41 13.73
C ASP A 63 -4.74 -8.44 15.25
N GLU A 64 -4.57 -9.63 15.83
CA GLU A 64 -4.77 -9.90 17.27
C GLU A 64 -6.04 -9.26 17.87
N GLY A 65 -7.13 -9.23 17.10
CA GLY A 65 -8.41 -8.65 17.53
C GLY A 65 -8.42 -7.11 17.59
N ARG A 66 -7.47 -6.43 16.96
CA ARG A 66 -7.37 -4.97 16.89
C ARG A 66 -7.47 -4.47 15.45
N PHE A 67 -8.05 -3.29 15.28
CA PHE A 67 -8.04 -2.59 13.99
C PHE A 67 -6.67 -1.94 13.79
N ILE A 68 -5.90 -2.46 12.83
CA ILE A 68 -4.58 -1.94 12.46
C ILE A 68 -4.73 -1.10 11.19
N PRO A 69 -4.33 0.18 11.18
CA PRO A 69 -4.34 0.98 9.96
C PRO A 69 -3.28 0.48 8.99
N TYR A 70 -3.64 0.33 7.72
CA TYR A 70 -2.65 0.31 6.65
C TYR A 70 -1.90 1.63 6.69
N ARG A 71 -0.60 1.60 6.97
CA ARG A 71 0.25 2.77 6.73
C ARG A 71 0.66 2.74 5.27
N ILE A 72 0.35 3.82 4.55
CA ILE A 72 1.08 4.11 3.32
C ILE A 72 2.50 4.45 3.77
N VAL A 73 3.43 3.53 3.55
CA VAL A 73 4.84 3.89 3.47
C VAL A 73 4.93 4.78 2.25
N VAL A 74 5.09 6.09 2.48
CA VAL A 74 5.18 7.07 1.39
C VAL A 74 6.31 6.61 0.48
N ARG A 75 5.96 6.22 -0.75
CA ARG A 75 6.92 6.11 -1.85
C ARG A 75 7.41 7.54 -2.10
N LEU A 76 8.54 7.90 -1.50
CA LEU A 76 9.17 9.18 -1.76
C LEU A 76 9.59 9.16 -3.24
N SER A 77 9.02 10.06 -4.03
CA SER A 77 9.55 10.34 -5.36
C SER A 77 10.97 10.89 -5.21
N THR A 78 11.80 10.70 -6.23
CA THR A 78 13.23 11.06 -6.23
C THR A 78 13.54 12.52 -5.89
N GLU A 79 12.53 13.41 -5.95
CA GLU A 79 12.66 14.83 -5.63
C GLU A 79 12.35 15.18 -4.16
N SER A 80 11.75 14.27 -3.39
CA SER A 80 11.31 14.48 -2.00
C SER A 80 12.05 13.60 -0.98
N THR A 81 13.09 12.88 -1.41
CA THR A 81 13.62 11.67 -0.75
C THR A 81 14.19 11.88 0.65
N TRP A 82 14.53 13.11 1.04
CA TRP A 82 15.23 13.39 2.29
C TRP A 82 14.56 14.42 3.16
N THR A 83 13.33 14.85 2.85
CA THR A 83 12.60 15.76 3.73
C THR A 83 11.17 15.30 3.96
N TYR A 84 10.77 15.23 5.23
CA TYR A 84 9.38 15.03 5.62
C TYR A 84 8.90 16.30 6.32
N ARG A 85 7.89 16.97 5.73
CA ARG A 85 7.37 18.27 6.21
C ARG A 85 8.44 19.37 6.31
N GLY A 86 9.46 19.32 5.44
CA GLY A 86 10.56 20.30 5.41
C GLY A 86 11.73 19.96 6.34
N GLU A 87 11.60 18.96 7.21
CA GLU A 87 12.70 18.49 8.06
C GLU A 87 13.44 17.33 7.39
N PRO A 88 14.78 17.28 7.48
CA PRO A 88 15.56 16.14 7.01
C PRO A 88 15.05 14.83 7.60
N PHE A 89 14.62 13.91 6.75
CA PHE A 89 14.14 12.59 7.14
C PHE A 89 14.89 11.54 6.34
N VAL A 90 15.63 10.70 7.04
CA VAL A 90 16.28 9.52 6.50
C VAL A 90 15.54 8.31 7.10
N PRO A 91 14.87 7.48 6.29
CA PRO A 91 14.29 6.24 6.81
C PRO A 91 15.41 5.31 7.30
N THR A 92 15.20 4.61 8.40
CA THR A 92 16.15 3.59 8.89
C THR A 92 16.06 2.29 8.11
N PHE A 93 14.89 2.02 7.50
CA PHE A 93 14.58 0.84 6.72
C PHE A 93 13.86 1.20 5.42
N VAL A 94 14.20 0.53 4.32
CA VAL A 94 13.52 0.67 3.02
C VAL A 94 13.11 -0.67 2.45
N VAL A 95 11.96 -0.71 1.77
CA VAL A 95 11.53 -1.86 0.98
C VAL A 95 11.17 -1.42 -0.43
N GLU A 96 11.68 -2.14 -1.42
CA GLU A 96 11.30 -2.00 -2.82
C GLU A 96 10.69 -3.32 -3.28
N ILE A 97 9.46 -3.26 -3.80
CA ILE A 97 8.78 -4.42 -4.38
C ILE A 97 8.58 -4.13 -5.86
N GLU A 98 9.27 -4.88 -6.71
CA GLU A 98 9.32 -4.60 -8.15
C GLU A 98 9.37 -5.90 -8.96
N LYS A 99 8.49 -6.03 -9.95
CA LYS A 99 8.51 -7.16 -10.91
C LYS A 99 9.67 -6.95 -11.88
N LEU A 100 10.78 -7.65 -11.68
CA LEU A 100 11.95 -7.45 -12.53
C LEU A 100 11.70 -8.08 -13.91
N SER A 101 12.06 -7.40 -14.98
CA SER A 101 11.83 -7.89 -16.35
C SER A 101 12.74 -9.08 -16.76
N GLY A 102 13.47 -9.69 -15.81
CA GLY A 102 14.51 -10.69 -16.06
C GLY A 102 15.77 -10.15 -16.74
N ARG A 103 15.76 -8.91 -17.27
CA ARG A 103 16.95 -8.24 -17.78
C ARG A 103 17.85 -7.80 -16.61
N GLY A 104 19.11 -8.22 -16.63
CA GLY A 104 20.08 -7.87 -15.59
C GLY A 104 20.26 -6.36 -15.36
N SER A 105 19.89 -5.51 -16.33
CA SER A 105 19.96 -4.06 -16.22
C SER A 105 19.04 -3.49 -15.13
N GLN A 106 17.81 -4.00 -14.95
CA GLN A 106 16.88 -3.47 -13.95
C GLN A 106 17.33 -3.84 -12.53
N ARG A 107 17.78 -5.08 -12.33
CA ARG A 107 18.35 -5.52 -11.04
C ARG A 107 19.56 -4.68 -10.65
N ARG A 108 20.48 -4.42 -11.60
CA ARG A 108 21.66 -3.58 -11.36
C ARG A 108 21.29 -2.12 -11.04
N ALA A 109 20.26 -1.59 -11.69
CA ALA A 109 19.78 -0.24 -11.38
C ALA A 109 19.25 -0.15 -9.94
N LEU A 110 18.46 -1.13 -9.49
CA LEU A 110 17.93 -1.17 -8.14
C LEU A 110 19.01 -1.47 -7.09
N ASP A 111 19.99 -2.33 -7.41
CA ASP A 111 21.16 -2.54 -6.55
C ASP A 111 21.96 -1.25 -6.35
N ARG A 112 22.20 -0.51 -7.43
CA ARG A 112 22.87 0.80 -7.36
C ARG A 112 22.05 1.80 -6.55
N LYS A 113 20.73 1.81 -6.69
CA LYS A 113 19.82 2.65 -5.89
C LYS A 113 19.92 2.31 -4.41
N MET A 114 19.86 1.04 -4.04
CA MET A 114 20.04 0.57 -2.66
C MET A 114 21.37 1.09 -2.09
N ARG A 115 22.49 0.87 -2.79
CA ARG A 115 23.82 1.22 -2.29
C ARG A 115 24.07 2.73 -2.24
N ASN A 116 23.79 3.43 -3.34
CA ASN A 116 24.27 4.80 -3.55
C ASN A 116 23.21 5.86 -3.27
N GLU A 117 21.93 5.49 -3.22
CA GLU A 117 20.88 6.43 -2.87
C GLU A 117 20.42 6.16 -1.44
N TYR A 118 20.04 4.93 -1.09
CA TYR A 118 19.49 4.65 0.23
C TYR A 118 20.56 4.57 1.33
N PHE A 119 21.49 3.62 1.23
CA PHE A 119 22.47 3.37 2.29
C PHE A 119 23.48 4.51 2.43
N GLN A 120 23.88 5.15 1.31
CA GLN A 120 24.76 6.33 1.35
C GLN A 120 24.19 7.48 2.19
N HIS A 121 22.87 7.55 2.37
CA HIS A 121 22.20 8.62 3.11
C HIS A 121 21.73 8.19 4.50
N GLY A 122 22.10 7.00 4.98
CA GLY A 122 21.89 6.57 6.38
C GLY A 122 20.80 5.52 6.60
N VAL A 123 20.25 4.92 5.53
CA VAL A 123 19.44 3.70 5.64
C VAL A 123 20.31 2.57 6.19
N GLN A 124 19.76 1.75 7.09
CA GLN A 124 20.49 0.69 7.80
C GLN A 124 20.07 -0.72 7.36
N LEU A 125 18.83 -0.89 6.91
CA LEU A 125 18.29 -2.14 6.39
C LEU A 125 17.51 -1.88 5.10
N GLY A 126 17.64 -2.77 4.11
CA GLY A 126 16.92 -2.66 2.85
C GLY A 126 16.48 -4.01 2.31
N TRP A 127 15.22 -4.14 1.90
CA TRP A 127 14.72 -5.32 1.20
C TRP A 127 14.33 -5.00 -0.24
N LEU A 128 14.83 -5.77 -1.20
CA LEU A 128 14.32 -5.77 -2.56
C LEU A 128 13.60 -7.08 -2.82
N ILE A 129 12.32 -7.01 -3.15
CA ILE A 129 11.45 -8.17 -3.34
C ILE A 129 11.00 -8.21 -4.81
N ASP A 130 11.34 -9.30 -5.50
CA ASP A 130 10.84 -9.64 -6.83
C ASP A 130 9.75 -10.71 -6.66
N PRO A 131 8.46 -10.34 -6.72
CA PRO A 131 7.36 -11.24 -6.41
C PRO A 131 6.90 -12.09 -7.60
N ARG A 132 7.64 -12.10 -8.72
CA ARG A 132 7.20 -12.82 -9.93
C ARG A 132 7.05 -14.32 -9.64
N PRO A 133 5.90 -14.94 -9.97
CA PRO A 133 5.62 -16.34 -9.60
C PRO A 133 6.66 -17.35 -10.11
N ASP A 134 7.25 -17.10 -11.27
CA ASP A 134 8.28 -17.93 -11.91
C ASP A 134 9.71 -17.61 -11.42
N PHE A 135 9.87 -16.52 -10.67
CA PHE A 135 11.19 -16.02 -10.29
C PHE A 135 11.13 -15.19 -8.98
N GLN A 136 10.55 -15.78 -7.94
CA GLN A 136 10.47 -15.15 -6.62
C GLN A 136 11.86 -15.03 -6.00
N ARG A 137 12.28 -13.80 -5.70
CA ARG A 137 13.55 -13.52 -5.01
C ARG A 137 13.43 -12.39 -4.02
N MET A 138 14.11 -12.54 -2.89
CA MET A 138 14.23 -11.50 -1.87
C MET A 138 15.70 -11.20 -1.65
N TYR A 139 16.11 -9.95 -1.82
CA TYR A 139 17.47 -9.50 -1.56
C TYR A 139 17.47 -8.64 -0.32
N GLU A 140 18.38 -8.94 0.59
CA GLU A 140 18.54 -8.25 1.85
C GLU A 140 19.84 -7.46 1.85
N TYR A 141 19.74 -6.17 2.10
CA TYR A 141 20.84 -5.23 2.19
C TYR A 141 21.00 -4.79 3.63
N TYR A 142 22.23 -4.77 4.12
CA TYR A 142 22.57 -4.39 5.49
C TYR A 142 23.98 -3.81 5.55
N LEU A 143 24.28 -3.09 6.62
CA LEU A 143 25.64 -2.63 6.93
C LEU A 143 26.37 -3.75 7.70
N ASP A 144 27.58 -4.08 7.28
CA ASP A 144 28.47 -4.92 8.09
C ASP A 144 29.15 -4.13 9.23
N ASP A 145 30.00 -4.80 10.00
CA ASP A 145 30.71 -4.20 11.14
C ASP A 145 31.61 -3.02 10.76
N ASN A 146 32.01 -2.92 9.48
CA ASN A 146 32.82 -1.80 8.96
C ASN A 146 31.95 -0.64 8.43
N GLY A 147 30.63 -0.82 8.40
CA GLY A 147 29.70 0.12 7.77
C GLY A 147 29.67 -0.01 6.24
N ASP A 148 30.17 -1.10 5.67
CA ASP A 148 30.05 -1.36 4.24
C ASP A 148 28.72 -2.02 3.91
N VAL A 149 28.11 -1.61 2.80
CA VAL A 149 26.82 -2.16 2.36
C VAL A 149 27.01 -3.55 1.78
N GLN A 150 26.44 -4.55 2.44
CA GLN A 150 26.37 -5.92 1.96
C GLN A 150 25.00 -6.23 1.37
N CYS A 151 24.97 -7.21 0.46
CA CYS A 151 23.74 -7.81 -0.03
C CYS A 151 23.86 -9.31 0.24
N SER A 152 22.88 -9.88 0.95
CA SER A 152 22.85 -11.31 1.27
C SER A 152 22.87 -12.16 0.01
N ASP A 153 23.72 -13.20 0.02
CA ASP A 153 23.78 -14.21 -1.03
C ASP A 153 22.56 -15.15 -1.02
N ASN A 154 21.85 -15.21 0.12
CA ASN A 154 20.63 -16.00 0.24
C ASN A 154 19.41 -15.23 -0.25
N THR A 155 19.10 -15.44 -1.53
CA THR A 155 18.04 -14.71 -2.25
C THR A 155 16.72 -15.48 -2.39
N ALA A 156 16.59 -16.58 -1.67
CA ALA A 156 15.39 -17.41 -1.69
C ALA A 156 14.16 -16.63 -1.18
N TRP A 157 12.97 -17.05 -1.62
CA TRP A 157 11.72 -16.62 -1.00
C TRP A 157 11.64 -17.19 0.42
N ARG A 158 11.72 -16.32 1.43
CA ARG A 158 11.86 -16.72 2.83
C ARG A 158 11.35 -15.62 3.74
N ASP A 159 11.16 -15.94 5.02
CA ASP A 159 10.88 -14.92 6.01
C ASP A 159 12.09 -14.00 6.16
N LEU A 160 11.83 -12.69 6.23
CA LEU A 160 12.85 -11.67 6.40
C LEU A 160 12.72 -11.06 7.79
N ASP A 161 13.82 -11.08 8.54
CA ASP A 161 13.88 -10.58 9.91
C ASP A 161 14.41 -9.15 9.94
N GLY A 162 13.75 -8.29 10.71
CA GLY A 162 14.12 -6.88 10.85
C GLY A 162 15.42 -6.65 11.64
N GLY A 163 15.93 -7.68 12.32
CA GLY A 163 17.13 -7.63 13.13
C GLY A 163 17.11 -6.51 14.16
N ASP A 164 18.26 -5.91 14.39
CA ASP A 164 18.41 -4.78 15.32
C ASP A 164 17.81 -3.47 14.79
N VAL A 165 17.59 -3.36 13.46
CA VAL A 165 17.02 -2.16 12.84
C VAL A 165 15.52 -2.09 13.07
N LEU A 166 14.84 -3.23 13.04
CA LEU A 166 13.41 -3.37 13.37
C LEU A 166 13.19 -4.55 14.33
N PRO A 167 13.52 -4.41 15.62
CA PRO A 167 13.46 -5.52 16.57
C PRO A 167 12.06 -6.11 16.71
N GLY A 168 11.96 -7.44 16.57
CA GLY A 168 10.71 -8.19 16.68
C GLY A 168 9.79 -8.08 15.47
N PHE A 169 10.23 -7.42 14.39
CA PHE A 169 9.50 -7.40 13.13
C PHE A 169 10.02 -8.50 12.20
N THR A 170 9.11 -9.34 11.72
CA THR A 170 9.41 -10.35 10.70
C THR A 170 8.39 -10.22 9.58
N LEU A 171 8.86 -10.10 8.34
CA LEU A 171 8.01 -10.21 7.17
C LEU A 171 7.84 -11.68 6.83
N VAL A 172 6.68 -12.22 7.18
CA VAL A 172 6.32 -13.61 6.87
C VAL A 172 6.05 -13.74 5.37
N SER A 173 6.84 -14.58 4.71
CA SER A 173 6.80 -14.79 3.26
C SER A 173 5.47 -15.32 2.76
N THR A 174 4.83 -16.20 3.54
CA THR A 174 3.50 -16.75 3.23
C THR A 174 2.42 -15.67 3.27
N ASP A 175 2.46 -14.76 4.25
CA ASP A 175 1.50 -13.66 4.36
C ASP A 175 1.68 -12.67 3.22
N LEU A 176 2.93 -12.35 2.88
CA LEU A 176 3.24 -11.52 1.73
C LEU A 176 2.72 -12.16 0.42
N GLU A 177 2.93 -13.46 0.24
CA GLU A 177 2.42 -14.19 -0.93
C GLU A 177 0.88 -14.15 -0.99
N MET A 178 0.20 -14.36 0.14
CA MET A 178 -1.26 -14.22 0.20
C MET A 178 -1.71 -12.82 -0.19
N VAL A 179 -1.03 -11.77 0.26
CA VAL A 179 -1.36 -10.37 -0.10
C VAL A 179 -1.09 -10.08 -1.57
N LEU A 180 0.05 -10.54 -2.11
CA LEU A 180 0.40 -10.35 -3.52
C LEU A 180 -0.53 -11.09 -4.48
N ASN A 181 -1.06 -12.24 -4.06
CA ASN A 181 -1.99 -13.07 -4.83
C ASN A 181 -3.46 -12.63 -4.69
N GLN A 182 -3.80 -11.76 -3.75
CA GLN A 182 -5.17 -11.27 -3.54
C GLN A 182 -5.69 -10.41 -4.72
N ASP A 183 -4.82 -9.81 -5.52
CA ASP A 183 -5.21 -9.08 -6.74
C ASP A 183 -5.54 -10.02 -7.92
N SER A 184 -5.26 -11.33 -7.80
CA SER A 184 -5.60 -12.34 -8.83
C SER A 184 -6.99 -12.95 -8.63
N GLY A 185 -7.66 -12.68 -7.51
CA GLY A 185 -8.99 -13.19 -7.19
C GLY A 185 -10.09 -12.18 -7.49
N SER A 186 -10.72 -12.30 -8.66
CA SER A 186 -11.97 -11.62 -9.06
C SER A 186 -11.87 -10.15 -9.49
N SER A 187 -11.17 -9.90 -10.60
CA SER A 187 -11.70 -9.03 -11.65
C SER A 187 -12.06 -9.89 -12.85
N SER A 188 -13.17 -10.63 -12.78
CA SER A 188 -13.88 -10.95 -14.01
C SER A 188 -14.36 -9.60 -14.55
N GLU A 189 -13.67 -9.09 -15.57
CA GLU A 189 -14.18 -7.99 -16.38
C GLU A 189 -15.52 -8.48 -16.98
N GLU A 190 -16.63 -8.21 -16.29
CA GLU A 190 -17.93 -8.28 -16.94
C GLU A 190 -17.87 -7.31 -18.12
N GLU A 191 -17.92 -7.83 -19.34
CA GLU A 191 -18.05 -7.04 -20.57
C GLU A 191 -19.33 -6.20 -20.47
N ILE A 192 -19.19 -4.96 -20.03
CA ILE A 192 -20.27 -3.98 -19.98
C ILE A 192 -20.29 -3.23 -21.30
N ASP A 193 -21.34 -3.42 -22.10
CA ASP A 193 -21.60 -2.68 -23.35
C ASP A 193 -22.07 -1.26 -23.01
N LEU A 194 -21.10 -0.36 -22.80
CA LEU A 194 -21.37 1.03 -22.45
C LEU A 194 -21.53 1.88 -23.71
N VAL A 195 -22.63 2.63 -23.80
CA VAL A 195 -22.87 3.58 -24.89
C VAL A 195 -22.33 4.96 -24.51
N CYS A 196 -21.65 5.62 -25.45
CA CYS A 196 -21.09 6.96 -25.24
C CYS A 196 -22.18 7.96 -24.77
N PRO A 197 -21.97 8.69 -23.67
CA PRO A 197 -22.96 9.62 -23.14
C PRO A 197 -23.09 10.93 -23.94
N ILE A 198 -22.23 11.15 -24.95
CA ILE A 198 -22.27 12.36 -25.78
C ILE A 198 -23.48 12.29 -26.72
N PRO A 199 -24.39 13.29 -26.73
CA PRO A 199 -25.55 13.30 -27.62
C PRO A 199 -25.11 13.13 -29.08
N ARG A 200 -25.75 12.19 -29.79
CA ARG A 200 -25.44 11.76 -31.19
C ARG A 200 -24.17 10.93 -31.39
N CYS A 201 -23.39 10.64 -30.35
CA CYS A 201 -22.31 9.66 -30.43
C CYS A 201 -22.86 8.24 -30.22
N ARG A 202 -22.76 7.37 -31.23
CA ARG A 202 -23.24 5.97 -31.16
C ARG A 202 -22.13 4.95 -30.87
N LYS A 203 -20.97 5.40 -30.39
CA LYS A 203 -19.85 4.51 -30.06
C LYS A 203 -20.20 3.67 -28.83
N ARG A 204 -19.83 2.39 -28.90
CA ARG A 204 -19.96 1.39 -27.85
C ARG A 204 -18.58 1.02 -27.35
N PHE A 205 -18.46 0.85 -26.04
CA PHE A 205 -17.22 0.50 -25.36
C PHE A 205 -17.42 -0.81 -24.62
N LYS A 206 -16.40 -1.66 -24.64
CA LYS A 206 -16.47 -2.99 -24.02
C LYS A 206 -16.01 -2.99 -22.57
N SER A 207 -15.43 -1.87 -22.11
CA SER A 207 -15.00 -1.71 -20.73
C SER A 207 -15.05 -0.27 -20.24
N LEU A 208 -15.07 -0.13 -18.91
CA LEU A 208 -15.02 1.17 -18.23
C LEU A 208 -13.66 1.86 -18.40
N ALA A 209 -12.59 1.09 -18.60
CA ALA A 209 -11.24 1.60 -18.88
C ALA A 209 -11.17 2.26 -20.26
N GLU A 210 -11.77 1.62 -21.28
CA GLU A 210 -11.87 2.14 -22.64
C GLU A 210 -12.73 3.42 -22.71
N THR A 211 -13.79 3.46 -21.88
CA THR A 211 -14.63 4.65 -21.74
C THR A 211 -13.86 5.82 -21.12
N ARG A 212 -13.05 5.55 -20.08
CA ARG A 212 -12.26 6.57 -19.38
C ARG A 212 -11.17 7.18 -20.25
N SER A 213 -10.44 6.36 -21.01
CA SER A 213 -9.38 6.85 -21.90
C SER A 213 -9.92 7.73 -23.04
N TYR A 214 -11.15 7.49 -23.47
CA TYR A 214 -11.80 8.26 -24.52
C TYR A 214 -12.37 9.61 -24.03
N LEU A 215 -12.80 9.71 -22.77
CA LEU A 215 -13.43 10.91 -22.21
C LEU A 215 -12.44 11.88 -21.56
N THR A 216 -11.28 11.41 -21.10
CA THR A 216 -10.25 12.25 -20.47
C THR A 216 -9.75 13.40 -21.35
N PRO A 217 -9.56 13.27 -22.68
CA PRO A 217 -9.14 14.40 -23.51
C PRO A 217 -10.24 15.46 -23.68
N LEU A 218 -11.53 15.08 -23.60
CA LEU A 218 -12.66 15.98 -23.80
C LEU A 218 -12.97 16.86 -22.58
N GLN A 219 -12.64 16.38 -21.36
CA GLN A 219 -12.78 17.19 -20.14
C GLN A 219 -11.73 18.30 -20.06
N ASN A 220 -10.53 18.09 -20.62
CA ASN A 220 -9.46 19.09 -20.61
C ASN A 220 -9.67 20.23 -21.61
N SER A 221 -10.64 20.14 -22.53
CA SER A 221 -10.99 21.23 -23.45
C SER A 221 -12.07 22.18 -22.91
N ILE A 222 -12.67 21.89 -21.75
CA ILE A 222 -13.74 22.72 -21.14
C ILE A 222 -13.17 23.68 -20.07
N LEU A 223 -11.93 23.49 -19.62
CA LEU A 223 -11.27 24.34 -18.62
C LEU A 223 -10.34 25.42 -19.21
N ALA A 224 -10.40 25.64 -20.52
CA ALA A 224 -9.69 26.72 -21.20
C ALA A 224 -10.66 27.72 -21.84
N ILE A 225 -11.54 28.31 -21.02
CA ILE A 225 -12.20 29.61 -21.25
C ILE A 225 -12.27 30.33 -19.91
#